data_AF-A0A8H2WX38-F1
#
_entry.id   AF-A0A8H2WX38-F1
#
_cell.length_a   1.000
_cell.length_b   1.000
_cell.length_c   1.000
_cell.angle_alpha   90.00
_cell.angle_beta   90.00
_cell.angle_gamma   90.00
#
_symmetry.space_group_name_H-M   'P 1'
#
loop_
_entity.id
_entity.type
_entity.pdbx_description
1 polymer ?
#
loop_
_entity_poly.entity_id
_entity_poly.type
_entity_poly.pdbx_seq_one_letter_code
_entity_poly.pdbx_strand_id
1 'polypeptide(L)'
;MTLLCREIIARISRLGWGGVFCTYSPSELQSSPVPCFIHPNEDELWRPGIEMFETPPADSIFVTYFFRFNHHTGRFEEAGRLEWYPSSERAGLVHFGERQVQMNALHRKNKATSRSRRFKSNKGNEYKWKKGSDAGMQELDFVCVDSWRRVVGRWTNESQTLTMTSSGFAIFDELVVTLWLQIWRREKGFW
;
A
#
# COMPACT_ATOMS: atom_id res chain seq x y z
N MET A 1 -14.80 -19.97 -23.21
CA MET A 1 -15.33 -18.99 -22.25
C MET A 1 -14.13 -18.22 -21.69
N THR A 2 -13.73 -17.16 -22.40
CA THR A 2 -12.45 -16.47 -22.19
C THR A 2 -12.75 -15.16 -21.45
N LEU A 3 -12.53 -15.14 -20.14
CA LEU A 3 -12.69 -13.93 -19.34
C LEU A 3 -11.60 -12.93 -19.75
N LEU A 4 -12.02 -11.92 -20.51
CA LEU A 4 -11.25 -10.71 -20.80
C LEU A 4 -10.82 -10.08 -19.47
N CYS A 5 -9.53 -10.19 -19.13
CA CYS A 5 -8.90 -9.42 -18.07
C CYS A 5 -9.04 -7.93 -18.40
N ARG A 6 -10.10 -7.30 -17.89
CA ARG A 6 -10.24 -5.85 -17.86
C ARG A 6 -9.20 -5.31 -16.88
N GLU A 7 -8.44 -4.32 -17.33
CA GLU A 7 -7.40 -3.63 -16.57
C GLU A 7 -7.97 -3.11 -15.24
N ILE A 8 -7.45 -3.62 -14.13
CA ILE A 8 -7.73 -3.04 -12.81
C ILE A 8 -6.64 -2.00 -12.56
N ILE A 9 -7.06 -0.73 -12.63
CA ILE A 9 -6.23 0.45 -12.41
C ILE A 9 -6.26 0.74 -10.90
N ALA A 10 -5.18 0.40 -10.18
CA ALA A 10 -4.93 0.99 -8.87
C ALA A 10 -4.13 2.26 -9.10
N ARG A 11 -4.66 3.42 -8.70
CA ARG A 11 -3.97 4.69 -8.86
C ARG A 11 -3.42 5.14 -7.47
N ILE A 12 -2.31 5.90 -7.38
CA ILE A 12 -1.66 6.35 -6.09
C ILE A 12 -1.15 7.81 -6.16
N SER A 13 -2.00 8.82 -6.35
CA SER A 13 -1.85 10.26 -6.03
C SER A 13 -1.40 10.55 -4.59
N ARG A 14 -0.66 11.65 -4.45
CA ARG A 14 -0.22 12.23 -3.16
C ARG A 14 -1.33 13.01 -2.41
N LEU A 15 -2.51 13.20 -2.98
CA LEU A 15 -3.59 14.04 -2.41
C LEU A 15 -4.99 13.54 -2.83
N GLY A 16 -5.42 12.40 -2.30
CA GLY A 16 -6.80 11.91 -2.43
C GLY A 16 -6.97 10.73 -3.40
N TRP A 17 -7.34 9.59 -2.82
CA TRP A 17 -7.68 8.34 -3.48
C TRP A 17 -9.13 7.97 -3.23
N GLY A 18 -9.77 7.37 -4.24
CA GLY A 18 -10.87 6.42 -4.06
C GLY A 18 -10.36 5.10 -3.47
N GLY A 19 -9.69 5.23 -2.34
CA GLY A 19 -8.93 4.26 -1.57
C GLY A 19 -8.53 5.04 -0.31
N VAL A 20 -9.40 5.02 0.68
CA VAL A 20 -9.27 5.85 1.87
C VAL A 20 -8.03 5.38 2.64
N PHE A 21 -6.94 6.15 2.62
CA PHE A 21 -5.81 5.93 3.51
C PHE A 21 -6.09 6.67 4.80
N CYS A 22 -6.57 5.96 5.80
CA CYS A 22 -6.65 6.51 7.15
C CYS A 22 -5.49 6.00 7.98
N THR A 23 -4.72 6.93 8.52
CA THR A 23 -3.84 6.68 9.67
C THR A 23 -4.65 6.99 10.92
N TYR A 24 -4.87 5.99 11.77
CA TYR A 24 -5.53 6.17 13.06
C TYR A 24 -4.56 5.88 14.20
N SER A 25 -4.70 6.62 15.29
CA SER A 25 -4.10 6.29 16.58
C SER A 25 -4.95 5.21 17.26
N PRO A 26 -4.39 4.19 17.94
CA PRO A 26 -5.15 3.13 18.60
C PRO A 26 -6.19 3.61 19.64
N SER A 27 -6.06 4.86 20.12
CA SER A 27 -7.04 5.51 21.02
C SER A 27 -8.38 5.84 20.36
N GLU A 28 -8.48 5.77 19.03
CA GLU A 28 -9.66 6.19 18.25
C GLU A 28 -10.63 5.03 17.93
N LEU A 29 -10.35 3.80 18.40
CA LEU A 29 -11.13 2.60 18.08
C LEU A 29 -12.35 2.35 19.01
N GLN A 30 -12.65 3.24 19.95
CA GLN A 30 -13.73 3.03 20.94
C GLN A 30 -15.05 3.78 20.67
N SER A 31 -15.15 4.60 19.62
CA SER A 31 -16.43 5.14 19.16
C SER A 31 -16.70 4.70 17.71
N SER A 32 -17.94 4.27 17.45
CA SER A 32 -18.44 3.71 16.19
C SER A 32 -17.84 4.31 14.90
N PRO A 33 -17.78 3.53 13.79
CA PRO A 33 -17.18 3.98 12.54
C PRO A 33 -17.92 5.21 12.03
N VAL A 34 -17.28 6.37 12.16
CA VAL A 34 -17.80 7.62 11.59
C VAL A 34 -17.66 7.48 10.06
N PRO A 35 -18.76 7.45 9.30
CA PRO A 35 -18.68 7.33 7.86
C PRO A 35 -18.09 8.62 7.28
N CYS A 36 -17.02 8.50 6.50
CA CYS A 36 -16.49 9.61 5.70
C CYS A 36 -17.48 9.92 4.56
N PHE A 37 -18.54 10.66 4.85
CA PHE A 37 -19.40 11.26 3.83
C PHE A 37 -18.77 12.57 3.36
N ILE A 38 -18.50 12.67 2.06
CA ILE A 38 -18.41 13.97 1.40
C ILE A 38 -19.85 14.43 1.21
N HIS A 39 -20.34 15.32 2.08
CA HIS A 39 -21.52 16.11 1.79
C HIS A 39 -21.06 17.42 1.11
N PRO A 40 -21.53 17.73 -0.10
CA PRO A 40 -21.53 19.10 -0.58
C PRO A 40 -22.77 19.76 0.01
N ASN A 41 -22.59 20.72 0.90
CA ASN A 41 -23.40 21.94 0.98
C ASN A 41 -22.82 22.82 2.08
N GLU A 42 -22.54 24.06 1.69
CA GLU A 42 -22.32 25.17 2.61
C GLU A 42 -23.62 25.45 3.39
N ASP A 43 -23.47 26.00 4.59
CA ASP A 43 -24.53 26.42 5.52
C ASP A 43 -25.08 25.37 6.52
N GLU A 44 -24.26 24.98 7.50
CA GLU A 44 -24.79 24.80 8.86
C GLU A 44 -23.70 25.04 9.93
N LEU A 45 -23.96 26.02 10.81
CA LEU A 45 -23.11 26.45 11.92
C LEU A 45 -23.10 25.39 13.04
N TRP A 46 -22.06 24.55 13.09
CA TRP A 46 -21.72 23.79 14.30
C TRP A 46 -20.41 24.35 14.88
N ARG A 47 -20.48 24.88 16.10
CA ARG A 47 -19.28 25.28 16.86
C ARG A 47 -18.68 24.03 17.50
N PRO A 48 -17.47 23.58 17.15
CA PRO A 48 -16.82 22.53 17.92
C PRO A 48 -16.24 23.15 19.19
N GLY A 49 -16.59 22.58 20.34
CA GLY A 49 -15.80 22.76 21.55
C GLY A 49 -14.36 22.35 21.27
N ILE A 50 -13.41 23.10 21.82
CA ILE A 50 -11.99 22.75 21.77
C ILE A 50 -11.81 21.55 22.71
N GLU A 51 -12.02 20.34 22.21
CA GLU A 51 -11.40 19.15 22.80
C GLU A 51 -9.90 19.30 22.58
N MET A 52 -9.15 19.49 23.67
CA MET A 52 -7.70 19.34 23.63
C MET A 52 -7.41 17.90 23.23
N PHE A 53 -6.96 17.70 21.99
CA PHE A 53 -6.39 16.44 21.55
C PHE A 53 -5.15 16.16 22.41
N GLU A 54 -5.26 15.17 23.30
CA GLU A 54 -4.10 14.65 24.01
C GLU A 54 -3.12 14.08 22.99
N THR A 55 -1.88 14.58 23.00
CA THR A 55 -0.80 14.03 22.18
C THR A 55 -0.62 12.56 22.55
N PRO A 56 -0.72 11.61 21.59
CA PRO A 56 -0.49 10.20 21.89
C PRO A 56 0.89 10.01 22.54
N PRO A 57 1.03 9.08 23.50
CA PRO A 57 2.32 8.76 24.09
C PRO A 57 3.35 8.43 23.01
N ALA A 58 4.62 8.76 23.24
CA ALA A 58 5.73 8.53 22.31
C ALA A 58 5.91 7.04 21.89
N ASP A 59 5.28 6.12 22.64
CA ASP A 59 5.28 4.68 22.38
C ASP A 59 4.05 4.17 21.61
N SER A 60 3.23 5.08 21.05
CA SER A 60 2.06 4.70 20.27
C SER A 60 2.45 4.04 18.94
N ILE A 61 1.97 2.82 18.72
CA ILE A 61 2.08 2.13 17.43
C ILE A 61 1.23 2.89 16.43
N PHE A 62 1.86 3.46 15.40
CA PHE A 62 1.16 4.05 14.28
C PHE A 62 0.77 2.95 13.29
N VAL A 63 -0.44 2.99 12.75
CA VAL A 63 -0.91 1.99 11.77
C VAL A 63 -1.30 2.66 10.47
N THR A 64 -0.78 2.15 9.36
CA THR A 64 -1.22 2.53 8.01
C THR A 64 -2.09 1.43 7.44
N TYR A 65 -3.34 1.74 7.11
CA TYR A 65 -4.25 0.80 6.46
C TYR A 65 -4.22 0.95 4.94
N PHE A 66 -4.37 -0.17 4.24
CA PHE A 66 -4.49 -0.26 2.79
C PHE A 66 -5.86 -0.83 2.46
N PHE A 67 -6.67 -0.09 1.71
CA PHE A 67 -7.98 -0.55 1.28
C PHE A 67 -8.05 -0.70 -0.24
N ARG A 68 -8.83 -1.68 -0.69
CA ARG A 68 -9.19 -1.85 -2.10
C ARG A 68 -10.70 -1.76 -2.28
N PHE A 69 -11.12 -1.15 -3.37
CA PHE A 69 -12.53 -1.17 -3.75
C PHE A 69 -12.86 -2.48 -4.47
N ASN A 70 -13.79 -3.24 -3.91
CA ASN A 70 -14.31 -4.45 -4.53
C ASN A 70 -15.53 -4.08 -5.39
N HIS A 71 -15.38 -4.13 -6.71
CA HIS A 71 -16.46 -3.83 -7.66
C HIS A 71 -17.63 -4.83 -7.62
N HIS A 72 -17.41 -6.04 -7.10
CA HIS A 72 -18.48 -7.04 -6.98
C HIS A 72 -19.40 -6.73 -5.79
N THR A 73 -18.82 -6.31 -4.66
CA THR A 73 -19.57 -6.01 -3.43
C THR A 73 -19.91 -4.53 -3.28
N GLY A 74 -19.27 -3.65 -4.07
CA GLY A 74 -19.41 -2.20 -3.97
C GLY A 74 -18.81 -1.61 -2.70
N ARG A 75 -17.87 -2.32 -2.05
CA ARG A 75 -17.33 -1.95 -0.73
C ARG A 75 -15.81 -1.82 -0.75
N PHE A 76 -15.29 -1.00 0.16
CA PHE A 76 -13.87 -1.01 0.49
C PHE A 76 -13.57 -2.18 1.42
N GLU A 77 -12.56 -2.98 1.05
CA GLU A 77 -12.06 -4.12 1.81
C GLU A 77 -10.60 -3.86 2.20
N GLU A 78 -10.18 -4.32 3.38
CA GLU A 78 -8.77 -4.23 3.80
C GLU A 78 -7.91 -5.12 2.88
N ALA A 79 -6.97 -4.50 2.17
CA ALA A 79 -5.92 -5.18 1.42
C ALA A 79 -4.72 -5.50 2.33
N GLY A 80 -4.53 -4.71 3.39
CA GLY A 80 -3.58 -4.99 4.45
C GLY A 80 -3.43 -3.80 5.39
N ARG A 81 -2.52 -3.94 6.36
CA ARG A 81 -2.09 -2.83 7.21
C ARG A 81 -0.61 -2.97 7.57
N LEU A 82 0.02 -1.85 7.90
CA LEU A 82 1.40 -1.77 8.37
C LEU A 82 1.41 -1.12 9.74
N GLU A 83 1.80 -1.90 10.75
CA GLU A 83 2.09 -1.43 12.09
C GLU A 83 3.54 -0.95 12.14
N TRP A 84 3.74 0.34 12.40
CA TRP A 84 5.06 0.95 12.51
C TRP A 84 5.60 0.74 13.91
N TYR A 85 6.88 0.39 14.00
CA TYR A 85 7.57 0.33 15.30
C TYR A 85 8.05 1.72 15.68
N PRO A 86 7.67 2.25 16.87
CA PRO A 86 8.11 3.58 17.32
C PRO A 86 9.63 3.75 17.33
N SER A 87 10.35 2.66 17.59
CA SER A 87 11.82 2.61 17.67
C SER A 87 12.54 2.54 16.32
N SER A 88 11.82 2.38 15.19
CA SER A 88 12.46 2.25 13.89
C SER A 88 11.54 2.60 12.72
N GLU A 89 11.88 3.66 12.00
CA GLU A 89 11.25 3.97 10.71
C GLU A 89 11.49 2.86 9.66
N ARG A 90 12.50 2.01 9.84
CA ARG A 90 12.87 0.96 8.86
C ARG A 90 12.24 -0.39 9.14
N ALA A 91 11.57 -0.54 10.27
CA ALA A 91 10.94 -1.79 10.69
C ALA A 91 9.46 -1.59 10.99
N GLY A 92 8.73 -2.69 10.97
CA GLY A 92 7.30 -2.70 11.14
C GLY A 92 6.75 -4.06 10.75
N LEU A 93 5.48 -4.28 11.06
CA LEU A 93 4.77 -5.52 10.80
C LEU A 93 3.67 -5.27 9.77
N VAL A 94 3.73 -5.97 8.64
CA VAL A 94 2.71 -5.90 7.60
C VAL A 94 1.77 -7.08 7.74
N HIS A 95 0.47 -6.79 7.70
CA HIS A 95 -0.61 -7.77 7.77
C HIS A 95 -1.28 -7.88 6.40
N PHE A 96 -1.44 -9.11 5.94
CA PHE A 96 -2.23 -9.50 4.76
C PHE A 96 -3.35 -10.43 5.25
N GLY A 97 -4.46 -9.85 5.70
CA GLY A 97 -5.45 -10.59 6.50
C GLY A 97 -4.81 -11.13 7.79
N GLU A 98 -4.87 -12.45 7.99
CA GLU A 98 -4.27 -13.13 9.15
C GLU A 98 -2.74 -13.28 9.05
N ARG A 99 -2.17 -13.18 7.84
CA ARG A 99 -0.74 -13.40 7.63
C ARG A 99 0.05 -12.16 8.03
N GLN A 100 1.03 -12.35 8.91
CA GLN A 100 1.95 -11.32 9.37
C GLN A 100 3.32 -11.48 8.72
N VAL A 101 3.91 -10.38 8.25
CA VAL A 101 5.21 -10.36 7.60
C VAL A 101 6.01 -9.14 8.04
N GLN A 102 7.24 -9.36 8.49
CA GLN A 102 8.16 -8.26 8.80
C GLN A 102 8.38 -7.38 7.55
N MET A 103 8.26 -6.05 7.70
CA MET A 103 8.37 -5.10 6.59
C MET A 103 9.66 -5.27 5.79
N ASN A 104 10.77 -5.60 6.45
CA ASN A 104 12.07 -5.85 5.79
C ASN A 104 12.07 -7.12 4.91
N ALA A 105 11.25 -8.12 5.23
CA ALA A 105 11.10 -9.32 4.41
C ALA A 105 10.39 -9.05 3.07
N LEU A 106 9.65 -7.92 2.97
CA LEU A 106 9.01 -7.43 1.76
C LEU A 106 9.90 -6.52 0.90
N HIS A 107 11.14 -6.28 1.35
CA HIS A 107 12.11 -5.40 0.69
C HIS A 107 13.51 -6.04 0.67
N ARG A 108 13.59 -7.36 0.44
CA ARG A 108 14.85 -8.10 0.62
C ARG A 108 15.81 -7.92 -0.56
N LYS A 109 17.07 -7.60 -0.27
CA LYS A 109 18.17 -7.69 -1.24
C LYS A 109 18.63 -9.15 -1.38
N ASN A 110 18.94 -9.60 -2.59
CA ASN A 110 19.57 -10.92 -2.78
C ASN A 110 21.08 -10.89 -2.47
N LYS A 111 21.73 -9.79 -2.83
CA LYS A 111 23.13 -9.46 -2.57
C LYS A 111 23.19 -7.96 -2.26
N ALA A 112 24.23 -7.48 -1.58
CA ALA A 112 24.37 -6.07 -1.22
C ALA A 112 24.26 -5.13 -2.45
N THR A 113 24.78 -5.56 -3.60
CA THR A 113 24.75 -4.84 -4.88
C THR A 113 23.46 -5.01 -5.69
N SER A 114 22.46 -5.74 -5.17
CA SER A 114 21.21 -6.00 -5.89
C SER A 114 20.43 -4.70 -6.11
N ARG A 115 20.14 -4.39 -7.37
CA ARG A 115 19.28 -3.25 -7.75
C ARG A 115 17.77 -3.53 -7.56
N SER A 116 17.40 -4.80 -7.38
CA SER A 116 16.00 -5.26 -7.15
C SER A 116 15.70 -5.63 -5.70
N ARG A 117 14.42 -5.59 -5.31
CA ARG A 117 13.90 -5.91 -3.97
C ARG A 117 12.90 -7.04 -4.02
N ARG A 118 13.13 -8.09 -3.24
CA ARG A 118 12.36 -9.34 -3.25
C ARG A 118 11.34 -9.40 -2.14
N PHE A 119 10.25 -10.09 -2.40
CA PHE A 119 9.25 -10.50 -1.42
C PHE A 119 8.67 -11.87 -1.78
N LYS A 120 8.09 -12.56 -0.79
CA LYS A 120 7.34 -13.80 -1.00
C LYS A 120 5.85 -13.56 -0.80
N SER A 121 5.04 -13.97 -1.77
CA SER A 121 3.57 -14.00 -1.65
C SER A 121 3.09 -14.98 -0.60
N ASN A 122 1.81 -14.96 -0.28
CA ASN A 122 1.21 -15.91 0.67
C ASN A 122 1.40 -17.37 0.22
N LYS A 123 1.36 -17.61 -1.09
CA LYS A 123 1.58 -18.94 -1.69
C LYS A 123 3.06 -19.37 -1.75
N GLY A 124 3.97 -18.61 -1.15
CA GLY A 124 5.41 -18.91 -1.12
C GLY A 124 6.18 -18.54 -2.40
N ASN A 125 5.49 -18.18 -3.48
CA ASN A 125 6.12 -17.71 -4.72
C ASN A 125 6.91 -16.42 -4.49
N GLU A 126 8.10 -16.34 -5.08
CA GLU A 126 9.01 -15.19 -4.95
C GLU A 126 8.88 -14.23 -6.13
N TYR A 127 8.81 -12.94 -5.80
CA TYR A 127 8.69 -11.83 -6.74
C TYR A 127 9.75 -10.78 -6.44
N LYS A 128 9.96 -9.85 -7.37
CA LYS A 128 10.85 -8.71 -7.14
C LYS A 128 10.39 -7.44 -7.84
N TRP A 129 10.54 -6.33 -7.14
CA TRP A 129 10.43 -4.99 -7.66
C TRP A 129 11.78 -4.50 -8.20
N LYS A 130 11.74 -3.82 -9.33
CA LYS A 130 12.86 -3.10 -9.96
C LYS A 130 12.47 -1.64 -10.11
N LYS A 131 13.43 -0.73 -9.95
CA LYS A 131 13.25 0.67 -10.39
C LYS A 131 13.03 0.69 -11.89
N GLY A 132 12.26 1.65 -12.38
CA GLY A 132 11.97 1.79 -13.80
C GLY A 132 13.23 1.92 -14.65
N SER A 133 14.23 2.68 -14.18
CA SER A 133 15.52 2.80 -14.86
C SER A 133 16.27 1.46 -15.05
N ASP A 134 16.08 0.49 -14.14
CA ASP A 134 16.64 -0.87 -14.28
C ASP A 134 15.88 -1.76 -15.28
N ALA A 135 14.69 -1.31 -15.66
CA ALA A 135 13.75 -2.01 -16.52
C ALA A 135 13.53 -1.30 -17.86
N GLY A 136 14.29 -0.23 -18.16
CA GLY A 136 14.14 0.57 -19.38
C GLY A 136 12.90 1.49 -19.37
N MET A 137 12.39 1.85 -18.19
CA MET A 137 11.28 2.78 -17.97
C MET A 137 11.77 4.07 -17.28
N GLN A 138 10.87 5.02 -17.01
CA GLN A 138 11.22 6.26 -16.33
C GLN A 138 11.78 5.99 -14.92
N GLU A 139 12.61 6.90 -14.39
CA GLU A 139 13.30 6.69 -13.11
C GLU A 139 12.34 6.44 -11.94
N LEU A 140 11.18 7.10 -11.97
CA LEU A 140 10.18 7.03 -10.90
C LEU A 140 9.21 5.85 -11.04
N ASP A 141 9.27 5.11 -12.14
CA ASP A 141 8.43 3.93 -12.37
C ASP A 141 8.93 2.71 -11.58
N PHE A 142 8.08 1.69 -11.48
CA PHE A 142 8.47 0.39 -10.93
C PHE A 142 7.95 -0.76 -11.77
N VAL A 143 8.70 -1.85 -11.81
CA VAL A 143 8.29 -3.10 -12.47
C VAL A 143 8.40 -4.26 -11.49
N CYS A 144 7.30 -4.99 -11.31
CA CYS A 144 7.29 -6.25 -10.57
C CYS A 144 7.42 -7.42 -11.54
N VAL A 145 8.32 -8.34 -11.24
CA VAL A 145 8.51 -9.58 -11.99
C VAL A 145 8.52 -10.81 -11.08
N ASP A 146 8.14 -11.95 -11.64
CA ASP A 146 8.24 -13.25 -10.95
C ASP A 146 9.67 -13.84 -11.00
N SER A 147 9.82 -15.03 -10.43
CA SER A 147 11.07 -15.81 -10.43
C SER A 147 11.57 -16.13 -11.85
N TRP A 148 10.66 -16.30 -12.80
CA TRP A 148 10.94 -16.53 -14.23
C TRP A 148 11.17 -15.23 -15.01
N ARG A 149 11.23 -14.08 -14.33
CA ARG A 149 11.45 -12.74 -14.91
C ARG A 149 10.29 -12.23 -15.79
N ARG A 150 9.12 -12.86 -15.73
CA ARG A 150 7.92 -12.37 -16.42
C ARG A 150 7.35 -11.19 -15.64
N VAL A 151 6.88 -10.17 -16.36
CA VAL A 151 6.27 -9.00 -15.73
C VAL A 151 4.90 -9.36 -15.18
N VAL A 152 4.70 -9.09 -13.89
CA VAL A 152 3.42 -9.31 -13.22
C VAL A 152 2.71 -8.00 -12.89
N GLY A 153 3.46 -6.90 -12.75
CA GLY A 153 2.90 -5.56 -12.58
C GLY A 153 3.84 -4.44 -13.03
N ARG A 154 3.27 -3.31 -13.44
CA ARG A 154 3.99 -2.08 -13.80
C ARG A 154 3.31 -0.88 -13.16
N TRP A 155 4.08 -0.13 -12.38
CA TRP A 155 3.71 1.16 -11.86
C TRP A 155 4.27 2.26 -12.74
N THR A 156 3.38 3.13 -13.23
CA THR A 156 3.74 4.36 -13.93
C THR A 156 3.53 5.54 -12.99
N ASN A 157 4.59 6.27 -12.67
CA ASN A 157 4.52 7.38 -11.75
C ASN A 157 3.76 8.56 -12.36
N GLU A 158 3.90 8.86 -13.65
CA GLU A 158 3.19 9.98 -14.29
C GLU A 158 1.67 9.86 -14.17
N SER A 159 1.10 8.73 -14.58
CA SER A 159 -0.34 8.47 -14.46
C SER A 159 -0.75 8.02 -13.06
N GLN A 160 0.23 7.83 -12.17
CA GLN A 160 0.09 7.19 -10.88
C GLN A 160 -0.69 5.88 -10.99
N THR A 161 -0.40 4.99 -11.94
CA THR A 161 -1.21 3.78 -12.22
C THR A 161 -0.39 2.49 -12.11
N LEU A 162 -0.92 1.49 -11.40
CA LEU A 162 -0.44 0.11 -11.40
C LEU A 162 -1.28 -0.73 -12.38
N THR A 163 -0.63 -1.21 -13.43
CA THR A 163 -1.18 -2.25 -14.33
C THR A 163 -0.63 -3.62 -13.97
N MET A 164 -1.40 -4.69 -14.20
CA MET A 164 -0.98 -6.04 -13.86
C MET A 164 -1.53 -7.10 -14.81
N THR A 165 -0.83 -8.24 -14.86
CA THR A 165 -1.30 -9.44 -15.56
C THR A 165 -2.25 -10.24 -14.68
N SER A 166 -2.90 -11.26 -15.21
CA SER A 166 -3.72 -12.20 -14.42
C SER A 166 -2.93 -12.85 -13.27
N SER A 167 -1.64 -13.15 -13.48
CA SER A 167 -0.77 -13.64 -12.41
C SER A 167 -0.47 -12.60 -11.34
N GLY A 168 -0.39 -11.32 -11.69
CA GLY A 168 -0.28 -10.23 -10.73
C GLY A 168 -1.58 -10.04 -9.95
N PHE A 169 -2.73 -10.15 -10.60
CA PHE A 169 -4.02 -10.07 -9.94
C PHE A 169 -4.22 -11.14 -8.87
N ALA A 170 -3.65 -12.34 -9.06
CA ALA A 170 -3.69 -13.40 -8.07
C ALA A 170 -2.94 -13.10 -6.75
N ILE A 171 -2.16 -12.02 -6.71
CA ILE A 171 -1.43 -11.49 -5.54
C ILE A 171 -1.66 -9.96 -5.41
N PHE A 172 -2.87 -9.51 -5.76
CA PHE A 172 -3.20 -8.09 -5.89
C PHE A 172 -2.86 -7.29 -4.61
N ASP A 173 -3.32 -7.78 -3.45
CA ASP A 173 -3.12 -7.12 -2.17
C ASP A 173 -1.62 -7.00 -1.85
N GLU A 174 -0.85 -8.06 -2.06
CA GLU A 174 0.59 -8.00 -1.89
C GLU A 174 1.27 -7.04 -2.88
N LEU A 175 0.81 -6.96 -4.13
CA LEU A 175 1.37 -6.00 -5.09
C LEU A 175 1.11 -4.56 -4.67
N VAL A 176 -0.10 -4.23 -4.23
CA VAL A 176 -0.46 -2.86 -3.80
C VAL A 176 0.38 -2.45 -2.59
N VAL A 177 0.37 -3.25 -1.52
CA VAL A 177 1.09 -2.92 -0.29
C VAL A 177 2.60 -2.88 -0.53
N THR A 178 3.15 -3.85 -1.27
CA THR A 178 4.59 -3.85 -1.52
C THR A 178 5.04 -2.76 -2.48
N LEU A 179 4.22 -2.35 -3.46
CA LEU A 179 4.49 -1.20 -4.31
C LEU A 179 4.55 0.08 -3.48
N TRP A 180 3.55 0.31 -2.63
CA TRP A 180 3.55 1.47 -1.72
C TRP A 180 4.83 1.48 -0.88
N LEU A 181 5.21 0.34 -0.30
CA LEU A 181 6.44 0.22 0.47
C LEU A 181 7.69 0.54 -0.37
N GLN A 182 7.73 0.16 -1.64
CA GLN A 182 8.83 0.48 -2.54
C GLN A 182 8.95 1.98 -2.82
N ILE A 183 7.81 2.64 -3.08
CA ILE A 183 7.74 4.08 -3.31
C ILE A 183 8.21 4.82 -2.05
N TRP A 184 7.64 4.48 -0.89
CA TRP A 184 7.98 5.08 0.39
C TRP A 184 9.46 4.90 0.75
N ARG A 185 10.01 3.67 0.61
CA ARG A 185 11.44 3.42 0.87
C ARG A 185 12.34 4.19 -0.07
N ARG A 186 11.97 4.32 -1.36
CA ARG A 186 12.74 5.14 -2.30
C ARG A 186 12.75 6.60 -1.85
N GLU A 187 11.60 7.16 -1.50
CA GLU A 187 11.47 8.57 -1.08
C GLU A 187 12.27 8.88 0.19
N LYS A 188 12.37 7.91 1.11
CA LYS A 188 13.21 8.02 2.31
C LYS A 188 14.69 7.69 2.10
N GLY A 189 15.11 7.35 0.87
CA GLY A 189 16.50 6.98 0.57
C GLY A 189 16.91 5.58 1.06
N PHE A 190 15.94 4.72 1.37
CA PHE A 190 16.14 3.36 1.90
C PHE A 190 16.02 2.27 0.85
N TRP A 191 16.26 2.57 -0.43
CA TRP A 191 16.30 1.56 -1.48
C TRP A 191 17.41 0.53 -1.20
#